data_AF-U1P320-F1
#
_entry.id   AF-U1P320-F1
#
_cell.length_a   1.000
_cell.length_b   1.000
_cell.length_c   1.000
_cell.angle_alpha   90.00
_cell.angle_beta   90.00
_cell.angle_gamma   90.00
#
_symmetry.space_group_name_H-M   'P 1'
#
loop_
_entity.id
_entity.type
_entity.pdbx_description
1 polymer ?
#
loop_
_entity_poly.entity_id
_entity_poly.type
_entity_poly.pdbx_seq_one_letter_code
_entity_poly.pdbx_strand_id
1 'polypeptide(L)'
;MRQNLGSEFVLTANLDETTAGYDDVANATANGGKGFLPLGNSSTPFTGTFEGSNQSIEELYINRSTDETVGLFGVVDGAVKNITLENVDVYGKGSDRLAPTTGGTGSLVGIVQSSGVVANVDTDGQVGGEFAIGGLVGLSDGDVRASTASVTVDGDREVGGLIGHNDGTLRNASASGAVTGNGETGGLVGHVPVGTVENSYATGEVNGGFYAGGLVGWINNGGEVTRSYATGNVSGDSSGVGGVGGLVGKNIGVVNESYAVGNVSGESDVGGLVGDNTDTVTDSYWDINTTGQSISDGGIGLTTDQLKANTSLAGFDFTNTWDVLESGPDGAVSYPFLRNTTQVPAPGRETTP
;
A
#
# COMPACT_ATOMS: atom_id res chain seq x y z
N MET A 1 11.85 14.80 21.26
CA MET A 1 11.09 15.12 20.04
C MET A 1 9.84 15.95 20.29
N ARG A 2 8.85 15.49 21.09
CA ARG A 2 7.51 16.13 21.24
C ARG A 2 7.50 17.64 21.55
N GLN A 3 8.53 18.18 22.17
CA GLN A 3 8.63 19.62 22.50
C GLN A 3 9.18 20.49 21.35
N ASN A 4 9.74 19.88 20.30
CA ASN A 4 10.44 20.56 19.21
C ASN A 4 10.10 19.92 17.85
N LEU A 5 8.82 19.90 17.49
CA LEU A 5 8.31 19.21 16.29
C LEU A 5 8.81 19.81 14.95
N GLY A 6 9.38 21.01 14.96
CA GLY A 6 9.98 21.66 13.78
C GLY A 6 11.49 21.48 13.65
N SER A 7 12.11 20.65 14.50
CA SER A 7 13.56 20.44 14.48
C SER A 7 13.99 19.26 13.61
N GLU A 8 15.28 19.21 13.31
CA GLU A 8 15.91 18.05 12.68
C GLU A 8 16.31 17.02 13.74
N PHE A 9 15.99 15.76 13.48
CA PHE A 9 16.33 14.61 14.30
C PHE A 9 17.01 13.57 13.43
N VAL A 10 18.10 13.00 13.94
CA VAL A 10 18.84 11.92 13.29
C VAL A 10 18.86 10.74 14.25
N LEU A 11 18.44 9.57 13.78
CA LEU A 11 18.56 8.34 14.53
C LEU A 11 19.99 7.82 14.42
N THR A 12 20.64 7.58 15.57
CA THR A 12 22.09 7.24 15.62
C THR A 12 22.37 5.78 15.95
N ALA A 13 21.33 5.04 16.32
CA ALA A 13 21.35 3.62 16.66
C ALA A 13 19.93 3.07 16.54
N ASN A 14 19.78 1.76 16.36
CA ASN A 14 18.50 1.07 16.48
C ASN A 14 17.86 1.33 17.85
N LEU A 15 16.53 1.36 17.89
CA LEU A 15 15.75 1.46 19.13
C LEU A 15 14.88 0.21 19.30
N ASP A 16 15.02 -0.43 20.45
CA ASP A 16 14.36 -1.67 20.84
C ASP A 16 14.11 -1.69 22.36
N GLU A 17 13.57 -2.80 22.90
CA GLU A 17 13.36 -2.98 24.35
C GLU A 17 14.63 -2.84 25.20
N THR A 18 15.83 -3.04 24.61
CA THR A 18 17.11 -2.91 25.33
C THR A 18 17.58 -1.46 25.44
N THR A 19 16.96 -0.56 24.66
CA THR A 19 17.29 0.85 24.65
C THR A 19 16.77 1.53 25.92
N ALA A 20 17.66 2.27 26.59
CA ALA A 20 17.33 2.93 27.85
C ALA A 20 16.10 3.87 27.71
N GLY A 21 15.04 3.58 28.46
CA GLY A 21 13.80 4.34 28.48
C GLY A 21 12.80 3.99 27.37
N TYR A 22 13.07 2.97 26.55
CA TYR A 22 12.15 2.52 25.50
C TYR A 22 10.82 2.02 26.08
N ASP A 23 10.91 1.13 27.06
CA ASP A 23 9.76 0.53 27.75
C ASP A 23 8.83 1.56 28.42
N ASP A 24 9.37 2.71 28.82
CA ASP A 24 8.59 3.78 29.43
C ASP A 24 7.64 4.45 28.42
N VAL A 25 7.89 4.29 27.11
CA VAL A 25 7.21 5.06 26.06
C VAL A 25 6.61 4.23 24.93
N ALA A 26 7.12 3.04 24.61
CA ALA A 26 6.79 2.36 23.35
C ALA A 26 6.18 0.95 23.50
N ASN A 27 6.21 0.35 24.69
CA ASN A 27 5.68 -1.00 24.90
C ASN A 27 4.19 -1.02 25.31
N ALA A 28 3.61 -2.22 25.41
CA ALA A 28 2.20 -2.42 25.75
C ALA A 28 1.76 -1.95 27.15
N THR A 29 2.68 -1.62 28.04
CA THR A 29 2.36 -1.08 29.37
C THR A 29 2.45 0.45 29.44
N ALA A 30 3.13 1.08 28.46
CA ALA A 30 3.28 2.52 28.39
C ALA A 30 1.94 3.25 28.23
N ASN A 31 1.87 4.50 28.73
CA ASN A 31 0.71 5.39 28.59
C ASN A 31 -0.64 4.76 29.01
N GLY A 32 -0.63 3.96 30.08
CA GLY A 32 -1.85 3.31 30.58
C GLY A 32 -2.34 2.16 29.70
N GLY A 33 -1.42 1.47 29.03
CA GLY A 33 -1.74 0.35 28.13
C GLY A 33 -1.92 0.75 26.66
N LYS A 34 -1.74 2.03 26.33
CA LYS A 34 -1.93 2.56 24.97
C LYS A 34 -0.67 2.54 24.11
N GLY A 35 0.48 2.19 24.67
CA GLY A 35 1.74 2.22 23.94
C GLY A 35 2.20 3.62 23.60
N PHE A 36 2.92 3.75 22.49
CA PHE A 36 3.50 5.01 22.06
C PHE A 36 2.45 6.11 21.83
N LEU A 37 2.82 7.35 22.19
CA LEU A 37 2.02 8.55 21.93
C LEU A 37 2.50 9.20 20.63
N PRO A 38 1.70 9.22 19.54
CA PRO A 38 2.11 9.74 18.25
C PRO A 38 2.81 11.11 18.31
N LEU A 39 3.81 11.30 17.45
CA LEU A 39 4.50 12.58 17.28
C LEU A 39 3.73 13.48 16.31
N GLY A 40 3.33 14.66 16.79
CA GLY A 40 2.52 15.59 15.98
C GLY A 40 1.05 15.19 15.91
N ASN A 41 0.20 16.17 15.64
CA ASN A 41 -1.25 16.01 15.47
C ASN A 41 -1.78 17.10 14.51
N SER A 42 -3.08 17.09 14.22
CA SER A 42 -3.71 18.04 13.28
C SER A 42 -3.59 19.52 13.65
N SER A 43 -3.39 19.85 14.93
CA SER A 43 -3.16 21.23 15.38
C SER A 43 -1.67 21.62 15.40
N THR A 44 -0.79 20.66 15.62
CA THR A 44 0.66 20.85 15.70
C THR A 44 1.36 19.69 14.98
N PRO A 45 1.47 19.73 13.64
CA PRO A 45 2.10 18.67 12.87
C PRO A 45 3.62 18.62 13.12
N PHE A 46 4.23 17.48 12.80
CA PHE A 46 5.69 17.38 12.69
C PHE A 46 6.14 18.07 11.40
N THR A 47 6.79 19.22 11.52
CA THR A 47 7.27 20.05 10.39
C THR A 47 8.78 19.97 10.19
N GLY A 48 9.47 19.27 11.09
CA GLY A 48 10.91 19.05 11.04
C GLY A 48 11.33 17.97 10.05
N THR A 49 12.55 17.47 10.22
CA THR A 49 13.05 16.30 9.48
C THR A 49 13.43 15.20 10.46
N PHE A 50 12.95 13.98 10.24
CA PHE A 50 13.42 12.78 10.89
C PHE A 50 14.22 11.94 9.88
N GLU A 51 15.51 11.80 10.16
CA GLU A 51 16.46 11.05 9.35
C GLU A 51 16.85 9.77 10.09
N GLY A 52 16.29 8.64 9.67
CA GLY A 52 16.50 7.35 10.30
C GLY A 52 17.89 6.77 10.08
N SER A 53 18.66 7.27 9.10
CA SER A 53 20.02 6.79 8.80
C SER A 53 20.12 5.26 8.63
N ASN A 54 19.08 4.65 8.06
CA ASN A 54 18.87 3.21 7.89
C ASN A 54 18.98 2.41 9.21
N GLN A 55 18.61 3.03 10.33
CA GLN A 55 18.45 2.35 11.61
C GLN A 55 17.00 1.86 11.76
N SER A 56 16.80 0.87 12.64
CA SER A 56 15.50 0.31 12.96
C SER A 56 14.88 0.94 14.22
N ILE A 57 13.54 0.94 14.26
CA ILE A 57 12.76 1.00 15.49
C ILE A 57 11.94 -0.29 15.54
N GLU A 58 12.13 -1.07 16.59
CA GLU A 58 11.64 -2.45 16.69
C GLU A 58 10.58 -2.56 17.78
N GLU A 59 9.57 -3.41 17.56
CA GLU A 59 8.53 -3.72 18.56
C GLU A 59 7.71 -2.50 19.00
N LEU A 60 7.47 -1.56 18.07
CA LEU A 60 6.64 -0.39 18.32
C LEU A 60 5.19 -0.83 18.55
N TYR A 61 4.70 -0.62 19.78
CA TYR A 61 3.30 -0.88 20.13
C TYR A 61 2.51 0.42 20.26
N ILE A 62 1.36 0.50 19.57
CA ILE A 62 0.39 1.60 19.69
C ILE A 62 -1.00 1.01 19.71
N ASN A 63 -1.76 1.19 20.79
CA ASN A 63 -3.15 0.77 20.85
C ASN A 63 -4.05 1.93 21.29
N ARG A 64 -4.61 2.60 20.29
CA ARG A 64 -5.37 3.84 20.42
C ARG A 64 -6.67 3.75 19.64
N SER A 65 -7.49 2.75 20.00
CA SER A 65 -8.74 2.38 19.33
C SER A 65 -9.81 3.47 19.20
N THR A 66 -9.62 4.63 19.83
CA THR A 66 -10.52 5.79 19.72
C THR A 66 -9.90 6.98 19.00
N ASP A 67 -8.58 6.95 18.75
CA ASP A 67 -7.86 8.08 18.19
C ASP A 67 -7.92 7.99 16.66
N GLU A 68 -8.19 9.11 16.00
CA GLU A 68 -8.40 9.16 14.55
C GLU A 68 -7.08 9.16 13.77
N THR A 69 -5.99 9.65 14.36
CA THR A 69 -4.70 9.80 13.69
C THR A 69 -3.63 9.05 14.48
N VAL A 70 -3.16 7.93 13.92
CA VAL A 70 -2.31 6.98 14.63
C VAL A 70 -1.14 6.53 13.76
N GLY A 71 0.04 6.54 14.38
CA GLY A 71 1.32 6.08 13.84
C GLY A 71 2.46 6.57 14.74
N LEU A 72 3.71 6.19 14.44
CA LEU A 72 4.88 6.79 15.12
C LEU A 72 4.79 8.33 15.07
N PHE A 73 4.40 8.86 13.92
CA PHE A 73 3.98 10.23 13.72
C PHE A 73 2.46 10.27 13.50
N GLY A 74 1.76 11.15 14.22
CA GLY A 74 0.35 11.39 13.96
C GLY A 74 0.20 12.12 12.63
N VAL A 75 0.74 13.35 12.56
CA VAL A 75 0.68 14.17 11.34
C VAL A 75 2.07 14.66 10.97
N VAL A 76 2.45 14.50 9.70
CA VAL A 76 3.70 14.98 9.11
C VAL A 76 3.42 16.02 8.04
N ASP A 77 4.00 17.20 8.18
CA ASP A 77 4.10 18.25 7.15
C ASP A 77 5.57 18.64 6.86
N GLY A 78 6.49 17.87 7.45
CA GLY A 78 7.93 17.90 7.21
C GLY A 78 8.40 16.64 6.49
N ALA A 79 9.52 16.06 6.90
CA ALA A 79 10.05 14.86 6.24
C ALA A 79 10.38 13.73 7.24
N VAL A 80 10.02 12.49 6.93
CA VAL A 80 10.42 11.29 7.66
C VAL A 80 11.00 10.28 6.66
N LYS A 81 12.26 9.87 6.85
CA LYS A 81 12.95 9.09 5.82
C LYS A 81 14.05 8.18 6.35
N ASN A 82 14.43 7.19 5.54
CA ASN A 82 15.55 6.26 5.73
C ASN A 82 15.48 5.52 7.07
N ILE A 83 14.34 4.92 7.38
CA ILE A 83 14.11 4.20 8.64
C ILE A 83 13.45 2.85 8.37
N THR A 84 13.76 1.86 9.20
CA THR A 84 13.04 0.59 9.23
C THR A 84 12.17 0.51 10.49
N LEU A 85 10.94 0.04 10.37
CA LEU A 85 10.04 -0.27 11.48
C LEU A 85 9.80 -1.78 11.52
N GLU A 86 10.38 -2.46 12.50
CA GLU A 86 10.33 -3.93 12.58
C GLU A 86 9.33 -4.38 13.64
N ASN A 87 8.53 -5.41 13.33
CA ASN A 87 7.58 -6.03 14.25
C ASN A 87 6.64 -5.02 14.94
N VAL A 88 6.01 -4.13 14.15
CA VAL A 88 5.06 -3.16 14.71
C VAL A 88 3.73 -3.81 15.08
N ASP A 89 3.08 -3.29 16.12
CA ASP A 89 1.71 -3.64 16.48
C ASP A 89 0.92 -2.35 16.73
N VAL A 90 0.23 -1.89 15.69
CA VAL A 90 -0.43 -0.59 15.67
C VAL A 90 -1.93 -0.76 15.46
N TYR A 91 -2.72 -0.24 16.39
CA TYR A 91 -4.17 -0.18 16.29
C TYR A 91 -4.65 1.26 16.52
N GLY A 92 -5.41 1.79 15.57
CA GLY A 92 -6.03 3.11 15.62
C GLY A 92 -7.43 3.08 15.01
N LYS A 93 -8.30 4.02 15.37
CA LYS A 93 -9.64 4.06 14.73
C LYS A 93 -9.52 4.45 13.25
N GLY A 94 -8.69 5.45 12.96
CA GLY A 94 -8.70 6.13 11.67
C GLY A 94 -9.84 7.15 11.54
N SER A 95 -10.15 7.58 10.31
CA SER A 95 -11.15 8.63 10.05
C SER A 95 -12.57 8.25 10.49
N ASP A 96 -13.44 9.27 10.66
CA ASP A 96 -14.88 9.05 10.67
C ASP A 96 -15.36 8.72 9.24
N ARG A 97 -16.22 7.71 9.09
CA ARG A 97 -16.90 7.38 7.83
C ARG A 97 -17.61 8.57 7.19
N LEU A 98 -18.04 9.55 8.00
CA LEU A 98 -18.70 10.77 7.53
C LEU A 98 -17.73 11.91 7.21
N ALA A 99 -16.45 11.76 7.56
CA ALA A 99 -15.38 12.72 7.33
C ALA A 99 -14.07 11.97 6.98
N PRO A 100 -14.01 11.30 5.81
CA PRO A 100 -12.98 10.32 5.48
C PRO A 100 -11.55 10.87 5.45
N THR A 101 -11.39 12.20 5.45
CA THR A 101 -10.10 12.90 5.35
C THR A 101 -9.57 13.48 6.67
N THR A 102 -10.18 13.16 7.82
CA THR A 102 -9.78 13.75 9.12
C THR A 102 -8.79 12.90 9.92
N GLY A 103 -8.59 11.64 9.53
CA GLY A 103 -7.81 10.65 10.24
C GLY A 103 -7.10 9.67 9.31
N GLY A 104 -6.37 8.76 9.92
CA GLY A 104 -5.63 7.70 9.25
C GLY A 104 -4.80 6.94 10.26
N THR A 105 -4.70 5.63 10.06
CA THR A 105 -3.82 4.77 10.85
C THR A 105 -2.78 4.15 9.94
N GLY A 106 -1.50 4.36 10.27
CA GLY A 106 -0.39 3.65 9.65
C GLY A 106 0.72 3.37 10.65
N SER A 107 1.63 2.44 10.34
CA SER A 107 2.72 2.12 11.27
C SER A 107 3.63 3.33 11.52
N LEU A 108 3.99 4.04 10.44
CA LEU A 108 4.85 5.22 10.52
C LEU A 108 4.05 6.50 10.69
N VAL A 109 3.06 6.75 9.83
CA VAL A 109 2.35 8.04 9.79
C VAL A 109 0.84 7.85 9.72
N GLY A 110 0.11 8.57 10.57
CA GLY A 110 -1.35 8.66 10.43
C GLY A 110 -1.74 9.46 9.18
N ILE A 111 -1.30 10.73 9.11
CA ILE A 111 -1.53 11.64 7.98
C ILE A 111 -0.22 12.28 7.49
N VAL A 112 0.03 12.19 6.19
CA VAL A 112 1.04 13.01 5.48
C VAL A 112 0.32 14.19 4.82
N GLN A 113 0.61 15.42 5.25
CA GLN A 113 0.05 16.64 4.66
C GLN A 113 0.76 17.00 3.35
N SER A 114 0.25 18.01 2.64
CA SER A 114 0.70 18.37 1.29
C SER A 114 2.18 18.78 1.16
N SER A 115 2.84 19.26 2.22
CA SER A 115 4.30 19.48 2.22
C SER A 115 5.07 18.29 2.80
N GLY A 116 4.37 17.31 3.33
CA GLY A 116 4.89 16.11 3.96
C GLY A 116 5.58 15.18 2.98
N VAL A 117 6.70 14.59 3.43
CA VAL A 117 7.47 13.60 2.67
C VAL A 117 7.75 12.37 3.53
N VAL A 118 7.37 11.20 3.01
CA VAL A 118 7.79 9.90 3.54
C VAL A 118 8.62 9.20 2.48
N ALA A 119 9.87 8.86 2.79
CA ALA A 119 10.77 8.31 1.78
C ALA A 119 11.75 7.26 2.31
N ASN A 120 11.96 6.18 1.55
CA ASN A 120 12.92 5.13 1.93
C ASN A 120 12.60 4.55 3.31
N VAL A 121 11.39 4.00 3.43
CA VAL A 121 10.90 3.42 4.68
C VAL A 121 10.45 1.99 4.44
N ASP A 122 10.96 1.08 5.26
CA ASP A 122 10.53 -0.31 5.28
C ASP A 122 9.79 -0.59 6.59
N THR A 123 8.68 -1.31 6.54
CA THR A 123 7.92 -1.69 7.74
C THR A 123 7.36 -3.10 7.64
N ASP A 124 7.37 -3.84 8.75
CA ASP A 124 6.67 -5.12 8.92
C ASP A 124 5.94 -5.18 10.27
N GLY A 125 5.03 -6.15 10.40
CA GLY A 125 4.21 -6.36 11.60
C GLY A 125 2.72 -6.36 11.27
N GLN A 126 1.91 -5.73 12.12
CA GLN A 126 0.47 -5.63 11.96
C GLN A 126 -0.06 -4.22 12.20
N VAL A 127 -1.03 -3.82 11.38
CA VAL A 127 -1.77 -2.56 11.52
C VAL A 127 -3.27 -2.83 11.44
N GLY A 128 -4.02 -2.40 12.46
CA GLY A 128 -5.47 -2.58 12.54
C GLY A 128 -6.23 -1.26 12.70
N GLY A 129 -7.47 -1.22 12.23
CA GLY A 129 -8.39 -0.10 12.51
C GLY A 129 -9.76 -0.18 11.85
N GLU A 130 -10.41 0.97 11.64
CA GLU A 130 -11.70 1.04 10.97
C GLU A 130 -11.59 1.69 9.58
N PHE A 131 -11.08 2.91 9.48
CA PHE A 131 -11.13 3.69 8.23
C PHE A 131 -9.78 4.31 7.85
N ALA A 132 -9.42 4.30 6.56
CA ALA A 132 -8.14 4.84 6.07
C ALA A 132 -6.94 4.19 6.80
N ILE A 133 -6.84 2.87 6.62
CA ILE A 133 -5.83 2.03 7.27
C ILE A 133 -4.79 1.64 6.23
N GLY A 134 -3.54 2.05 6.44
CA GLY A 134 -2.42 1.68 5.59
C GLY A 134 -1.33 0.98 6.39
N GLY A 135 -0.64 0.01 5.80
CA GLY A 135 0.48 -0.64 6.49
C GLY A 135 1.58 0.35 6.90
N LEU A 136 1.81 1.41 6.13
CA LEU A 136 2.80 2.46 6.43
C LEU A 136 2.16 3.81 6.77
N VAL A 137 1.20 4.24 5.95
CA VAL A 137 0.57 5.56 6.05
C VAL A 137 -0.96 5.42 6.01
N GLY A 138 -1.68 6.02 6.95
CA GLY A 138 -3.15 6.01 6.90
C GLY A 138 -3.70 6.81 5.72
N LEU A 139 -3.39 8.11 5.70
CA LEU A 139 -3.81 9.06 4.67
C LEU A 139 -2.63 9.88 4.16
N SER A 140 -2.56 10.12 2.85
CA SER A 140 -1.52 10.92 2.21
C SER A 140 -2.07 11.97 1.25
N ASP A 141 -1.81 13.24 1.57
CA ASP A 141 -1.91 14.40 0.66
C ASP A 141 -0.53 14.79 0.08
N GLY A 142 0.55 14.17 0.56
CA GLY A 142 1.94 14.53 0.27
C GLY A 142 2.68 13.55 -0.65
N ASP A 143 4.01 13.48 -0.52
CA ASP A 143 4.89 12.60 -1.32
C ASP A 143 5.31 11.37 -0.50
N VAL A 144 4.84 10.19 -0.91
CA VAL A 144 5.29 8.90 -0.36
C VAL A 144 6.04 8.12 -1.44
N ARG A 145 7.27 7.69 -1.14
CA ARG A 145 8.11 7.06 -2.18
C ARG A 145 9.19 6.13 -1.69
N ALA A 146 9.59 5.21 -2.57
CA ALA A 146 10.69 4.29 -2.30
C ALA A 146 10.48 3.53 -0.97
N SER A 147 9.24 3.13 -0.68
CA SER A 147 8.87 2.56 0.62
C SER A 147 8.19 1.20 0.45
N THR A 148 8.40 0.33 1.43
CA THR A 148 7.91 -1.05 1.43
C THR A 148 7.11 -1.35 2.69
N ALA A 149 5.99 -2.04 2.54
CA ALA A 149 5.18 -2.52 3.66
C ALA A 149 4.95 -4.05 3.58
N SER A 150 5.60 -4.79 4.47
CA SER A 150 5.36 -6.23 4.70
C SER A 150 4.45 -6.42 5.92
N VAL A 151 3.35 -5.68 5.95
CA VAL A 151 2.47 -5.53 7.11
C VAL A 151 1.15 -6.27 6.87
N THR A 152 0.69 -7.04 7.85
CA THR A 152 -0.68 -7.56 7.84
C THR A 152 -1.64 -6.43 8.23
N VAL A 153 -2.57 -6.08 7.35
CA VAL A 153 -3.50 -4.96 7.54
C VAL A 153 -4.93 -5.46 7.68
N ASP A 154 -5.61 -5.03 8.73
CA ASP A 154 -7.01 -5.34 9.00
C ASP A 154 -7.82 -4.05 9.22
N GLY A 155 -8.87 -3.82 8.43
CA GLY A 155 -9.67 -2.60 8.49
C GLY A 155 -11.13 -2.78 8.05
N ASP A 156 -11.94 -1.72 8.09
CA ASP A 156 -13.33 -1.73 7.57
C ASP A 156 -13.40 -1.10 6.17
N ARG A 157 -12.87 0.12 5.96
CA ARG A 157 -12.91 0.84 4.67
C ARG A 157 -11.61 1.56 4.37
N GLU A 158 -11.34 1.76 3.08
CA GLU A 158 -10.11 2.39 2.57
C GLU A 158 -8.87 1.74 3.18
N VAL A 159 -8.74 0.43 2.96
CA VAL A 159 -7.70 -0.41 3.53
C VAL A 159 -6.67 -0.70 2.46
N GLY A 160 -5.42 -0.31 2.70
CA GLY A 160 -4.30 -0.56 1.79
C GLY A 160 -3.12 -1.22 2.48
N GLY A 161 -2.41 -2.09 1.76
CA GLY A 161 -1.19 -2.69 2.30
C GLY A 161 -0.10 -1.67 2.63
N LEU A 162 -0.09 -0.50 1.96
CA LEU A 162 0.87 0.59 2.22
C LEU A 162 0.19 1.91 2.58
N ILE A 163 -0.81 2.37 1.80
CA ILE A 163 -1.60 3.57 2.09
C ILE A 163 -3.10 3.26 2.12
N GLY A 164 -3.83 3.71 3.15
CA GLY A 164 -5.29 3.60 3.14
C GLY A 164 -5.95 4.53 2.10
N HIS A 165 -5.66 5.83 2.20
CA HIS A 165 -6.23 6.90 1.38
C HIS A 165 -5.13 7.76 0.74
N ASN A 166 -5.14 7.93 -0.59
CA ASN A 166 -4.10 8.68 -1.31
C ASN A 166 -4.66 9.78 -2.22
N ASP A 167 -4.58 11.02 -1.74
CA ASP A 167 -4.78 12.25 -2.51
C ASP A 167 -3.47 12.85 -3.05
N GLY A 168 -2.33 12.39 -2.53
CA GLY A 168 -0.99 12.79 -2.93
C GLY A 168 -0.35 11.91 -4.00
N THR A 169 0.98 11.88 -4.02
CA THR A 169 1.79 11.05 -4.94
C THR A 169 2.39 9.87 -4.21
N LEU A 170 2.08 8.66 -4.66
CA LEU A 170 2.75 7.43 -4.29
C LEU A 170 3.60 6.93 -5.46
N ARG A 171 4.91 6.72 -5.25
CA ARG A 171 5.77 6.15 -6.30
C ARG A 171 6.91 5.28 -5.84
N ASN A 172 7.28 4.30 -6.66
CA ASN A 172 8.37 3.37 -6.38
C ASN A 172 8.14 2.62 -5.06
N ALA A 173 6.92 2.14 -4.82
CA ALA A 173 6.53 1.56 -3.56
C ALA A 173 6.05 0.12 -3.72
N SER A 174 6.06 -0.64 -2.62
CA SER A 174 5.54 -2.01 -2.64
C SER A 174 4.89 -2.45 -1.34
N ALA A 175 3.95 -3.38 -1.44
CA ALA A 175 3.31 -4.02 -0.31
C ALA A 175 3.21 -5.54 -0.51
N SER A 176 3.48 -6.31 0.54
CA SER A 176 3.54 -7.79 0.47
C SER A 176 2.75 -8.51 1.56
N GLY A 177 2.33 -7.80 2.61
CA GLY A 177 1.51 -8.39 3.67
C GLY A 177 0.04 -8.54 3.27
N ALA A 178 -0.69 -9.43 3.97
CA ALA A 178 -2.10 -9.68 3.69
C ALA A 178 -2.97 -8.49 4.10
N VAL A 179 -4.01 -8.19 3.31
CA VAL A 179 -4.92 -7.06 3.52
C VAL A 179 -6.34 -7.56 3.62
N THR A 180 -7.03 -7.24 4.72
CA THR A 180 -8.45 -7.59 4.94
C THR A 180 -9.27 -6.31 5.14
N GLY A 181 -10.39 -6.19 4.41
CA GLY A 181 -11.27 -5.04 4.49
C GLY A 181 -12.70 -5.33 4.02
N ASN A 182 -13.70 -4.64 4.59
CA ASN A 182 -15.09 -4.80 4.16
C ASN A 182 -15.48 -3.85 3.00
N GLY A 183 -14.72 -2.76 2.79
CA GLY A 183 -14.97 -1.71 1.80
C GLY A 183 -13.97 -1.73 0.63
N GLU A 184 -13.43 -0.54 0.34
CA GLU A 184 -12.36 -0.31 -0.62
C GLU A 184 -11.06 -0.91 -0.07
N THR A 185 -10.66 -2.05 -0.63
CA THR A 185 -9.54 -2.84 -0.15
C THR A 185 -8.57 -3.07 -1.29
N GLY A 186 -7.34 -2.55 -1.15
CA GLY A 186 -6.29 -2.68 -2.15
C GLY A 186 -5.02 -3.28 -1.58
N GLY A 187 -4.33 -4.12 -2.35
CA GLY A 187 -3.05 -4.69 -1.91
C GLY A 187 -1.97 -3.63 -1.64
N LEU A 188 -2.01 -2.49 -2.33
CA LEU A 188 -1.12 -1.34 -2.09
C LEU A 188 -1.88 -0.15 -1.51
N VAL A 189 -2.97 0.26 -2.15
CA VAL A 189 -3.75 1.46 -1.77
C VAL A 189 -5.24 1.16 -1.68
N GLY A 190 -5.90 1.57 -0.59
CA GLY A 190 -7.35 1.38 -0.44
C GLY A 190 -8.14 2.24 -1.44
N HIS A 191 -7.95 3.56 -1.41
CA HIS A 191 -8.69 4.52 -2.23
C HIS A 191 -7.77 5.63 -2.78
N VAL A 192 -7.95 5.95 -4.07
CA VAL A 192 -7.23 7.03 -4.78
C VAL A 192 -8.26 8.03 -5.35
N PRO A 193 -8.62 9.09 -4.61
CA PRO A 193 -9.62 10.04 -5.09
C PRO A 193 -9.09 10.96 -6.19
N VAL A 194 -7.96 11.64 -5.93
CA VAL A 194 -7.30 12.56 -6.88
C VAL A 194 -5.78 12.40 -6.96
N GLY A 195 -5.22 11.45 -6.21
CA GLY A 195 -3.77 11.19 -6.17
C GLY A 195 -3.25 10.34 -7.32
N THR A 196 -1.94 10.07 -7.32
CA THR A 196 -1.28 9.19 -8.28
C THR A 196 -0.60 8.01 -7.60
N VAL A 197 -0.64 6.84 -8.25
CA VAL A 197 0.11 5.63 -7.88
C VAL A 197 0.95 5.20 -9.08
N GLU A 198 2.27 5.27 -8.93
CA GLU A 198 3.20 5.11 -10.04
C GLU A 198 4.33 4.14 -9.73
N ASN A 199 4.72 3.32 -10.71
CA ASN A 199 5.90 2.44 -10.58
C ASN A 199 5.87 1.62 -9.29
N SER A 200 4.72 1.02 -8.97
CA SER A 200 4.52 0.37 -7.68
C SER A 200 3.85 -1.00 -7.85
N TYR A 201 3.96 -1.86 -6.83
CA TYR A 201 3.39 -3.20 -6.93
C TYR A 201 2.89 -3.75 -5.60
N ALA A 202 1.99 -4.72 -5.67
CA ALA A 202 1.51 -5.47 -4.51
C ALA A 202 1.55 -6.98 -4.75
N THR A 203 1.99 -7.72 -3.73
CA THR A 203 2.09 -9.19 -3.76
C THR A 203 1.27 -9.86 -2.66
N GLY A 204 0.76 -9.09 -1.70
CA GLY A 204 -0.03 -9.60 -0.59
C GLY A 204 -1.41 -10.08 -1.03
N GLU A 205 -1.94 -11.08 -0.32
CA GLU A 205 -3.33 -11.54 -0.51
C GLU A 205 -4.31 -10.45 -0.06
N VAL A 206 -5.35 -10.23 -0.85
CA VAL A 206 -6.41 -9.25 -0.58
C VAL A 206 -7.73 -9.97 -0.36
N ASN A 207 -8.33 -9.78 0.82
CA ASN A 207 -9.66 -10.24 1.17
C ASN A 207 -10.56 -9.01 1.36
N GLY A 208 -11.32 -8.65 0.33
CA GLY A 208 -12.15 -7.44 0.31
C GLY A 208 -13.65 -7.74 0.36
N GLY A 209 -14.45 -6.74 0.74
CA GLY A 209 -15.91 -6.80 0.66
C GLY A 209 -16.47 -6.15 -0.61
N PHE A 210 -16.68 -4.83 -0.60
CA PHE A 210 -17.33 -4.10 -1.70
C PHE A 210 -16.44 -3.88 -2.93
N TYR A 211 -15.24 -3.34 -2.77
CA TYR A 211 -14.33 -3.06 -3.88
C TYR A 211 -12.94 -3.61 -3.56
N ALA A 212 -12.61 -4.75 -4.15
CA ALA A 212 -11.38 -5.48 -3.88
C ALA A 212 -10.47 -5.42 -5.11
N GLY A 213 -9.27 -4.85 -4.95
CA GLY A 213 -8.27 -4.78 -6.01
C GLY A 213 -6.92 -5.31 -5.56
N GLY A 214 -6.24 -6.08 -6.41
CA GLY A 214 -4.90 -6.58 -6.07
C GLY A 214 -3.88 -5.47 -5.84
N LEU A 215 -4.06 -4.29 -6.46
CA LEU A 215 -3.26 -3.09 -6.21
C LEU A 215 -4.07 -1.99 -5.53
N VAL A 216 -5.22 -1.61 -6.12
CA VAL A 216 -6.04 -0.48 -5.64
C VAL A 216 -7.50 -0.89 -5.47
N GLY A 217 -8.10 -0.60 -4.32
CA GLY A 217 -9.52 -0.89 -4.08
C GLY A 217 -10.43 -0.06 -5.00
N TRP A 218 -10.36 1.27 -4.88
CA TRP A 218 -11.16 2.21 -5.68
C TRP A 218 -10.32 3.39 -6.18
N ILE A 219 -10.45 3.72 -7.48
CA ILE A 219 -9.97 4.94 -8.10
C ILE A 219 -11.17 5.83 -8.43
N ASN A 220 -11.16 7.08 -7.97
CA ASN A 220 -12.19 8.07 -8.29
C ASN A 220 -11.76 8.99 -9.45
N ASN A 221 -12.66 9.89 -9.84
CA ASN A 221 -12.37 10.88 -10.87
C ASN A 221 -11.25 11.83 -10.44
N GLY A 222 -10.13 11.78 -11.15
CA GLY A 222 -8.91 12.52 -10.87
C GLY A 222 -7.77 11.62 -10.38
N GLY A 223 -8.07 10.41 -9.93
CA GLY A 223 -7.07 9.42 -9.55
C GLY A 223 -6.43 8.73 -10.75
N GLU A 224 -5.13 8.42 -10.63
CA GLU A 224 -4.36 7.75 -11.67
C GLU A 224 -3.52 6.59 -11.11
N VAL A 225 -3.54 5.46 -11.81
CA VAL A 225 -2.64 4.32 -11.60
C VAL A 225 -1.85 4.08 -12.88
N THR A 226 -0.53 4.24 -12.80
CA THR A 226 0.36 4.09 -13.96
C THR A 226 1.55 3.20 -13.63
N ARG A 227 1.98 2.36 -14.59
CA ARG A 227 3.19 1.52 -14.48
C ARG A 227 3.22 0.65 -13.22
N SER A 228 2.11 0.02 -12.90
CA SER A 228 1.98 -0.70 -11.62
C SER A 228 1.39 -2.09 -11.80
N TYR A 229 1.65 -2.99 -10.87
CA TYR A 229 1.20 -4.38 -11.03
C TYR A 229 0.85 -5.10 -9.73
N ALA A 230 0.00 -6.12 -9.84
CA ALA A 230 -0.42 -6.95 -8.73
C ALA A 230 -0.19 -8.44 -9.01
N THR A 231 0.41 -9.14 -8.05
CA THR A 231 0.65 -10.60 -8.12
C THR A 231 -0.08 -11.38 -7.02
N GLY A 232 -0.55 -10.68 -5.98
CA GLY A 232 -1.32 -11.29 -4.88
C GLY A 232 -2.71 -11.74 -5.30
N ASN A 233 -3.21 -12.81 -4.67
CA ASN A 233 -4.57 -13.30 -4.89
C ASN A 233 -5.59 -12.30 -4.34
N VAL A 234 -6.75 -12.20 -5.00
CA VAL A 234 -7.84 -11.32 -4.61
C VAL A 234 -9.10 -12.14 -4.42
N SER A 235 -9.71 -12.02 -3.25
CA SER A 235 -11.03 -12.54 -2.96
C SER A 235 -11.98 -11.41 -2.57
N GLY A 236 -13.22 -11.48 -3.07
CA GLY A 236 -14.30 -10.54 -2.72
C GLY A 236 -15.53 -11.26 -2.21
N ASP A 237 -16.07 -10.84 -1.06
CA ASP A 237 -17.22 -11.51 -0.41
C ASP A 237 -18.58 -10.80 -0.57
N SER A 238 -18.64 -9.71 -1.34
CA SER A 238 -19.88 -8.93 -1.44
C SER A 238 -20.99 -9.67 -2.19
N SER A 239 -21.97 -10.15 -1.42
CA SER A 239 -23.26 -10.69 -1.90
C SER A 239 -24.20 -9.62 -2.53
N GLY A 240 -23.64 -8.63 -3.23
CA GLY A 240 -24.36 -7.44 -3.72
C GLY A 240 -23.64 -6.70 -4.86
N VAL A 241 -23.79 -5.36 -4.89
CA VAL A 241 -23.12 -4.46 -5.85
C VAL A 241 -21.69 -4.22 -5.38
N GLY A 242 -20.71 -4.70 -6.13
CA GLY A 242 -19.29 -4.62 -5.82
C GLY A 242 -18.45 -5.06 -7.02
N GLY A 243 -17.15 -4.74 -6.99
CA GLY A 243 -16.22 -5.05 -8.08
C GLY A 243 -14.95 -5.68 -7.53
N VAL A 244 -14.58 -6.84 -8.06
CA VAL A 244 -13.36 -7.57 -7.69
C VAL A 244 -12.44 -7.62 -8.90
N GLY A 245 -11.33 -6.88 -8.85
CA GLY A 245 -10.37 -6.82 -9.94
C GLY A 245 -9.00 -7.33 -9.55
N GLY A 246 -8.32 -8.01 -10.48
CA GLY A 246 -6.93 -8.44 -10.26
C GLY A 246 -5.97 -7.27 -9.98
N LEU A 247 -6.23 -6.08 -10.54
CA LEU A 247 -5.48 -4.85 -10.25
C LEU A 247 -6.34 -3.84 -9.47
N VAL A 248 -7.55 -3.52 -9.98
CA VAL A 248 -8.40 -2.46 -9.46
C VAL A 248 -9.82 -2.97 -9.20
N GLY A 249 -10.35 -2.78 -7.99
CA GLY A 249 -11.74 -3.15 -7.69
C GLY A 249 -12.73 -2.31 -8.49
N LYS A 250 -12.65 -0.99 -8.34
CA LYS A 250 -13.45 -0.01 -9.11
C LYS A 250 -12.61 1.11 -9.73
N ASN A 251 -12.89 1.42 -10.99
CA ASN A 251 -12.25 2.52 -11.72
C ASN A 251 -13.26 3.57 -12.22
N ILE A 252 -13.05 4.82 -11.81
CA ILE A 252 -13.68 6.05 -12.35
C ILE A 252 -12.58 7.06 -12.73
N GLY A 253 -11.32 6.62 -12.82
CA GLY A 253 -10.17 7.44 -13.16
C GLY A 253 -9.37 6.81 -14.29
N VAL A 254 -8.04 6.87 -14.20
CA VAL A 254 -7.14 6.38 -15.24
C VAL A 254 -6.33 5.19 -14.74
N VAL A 255 -6.31 4.12 -15.53
CA VAL A 255 -5.39 3.00 -15.39
C VAL A 255 -4.57 2.87 -16.66
N ASN A 256 -3.24 2.94 -16.54
CA ASN A 256 -2.34 2.91 -17.69
C ASN A 256 -1.09 2.05 -17.45
N GLU A 257 -0.56 1.39 -18.49
CA GLU A 257 0.70 0.63 -18.44
C GLU A 257 0.77 -0.34 -17.24
N SER A 258 -0.32 -1.02 -16.89
CA SER A 258 -0.42 -1.79 -15.62
C SER A 258 -0.92 -3.21 -15.83
N TYR A 259 -0.62 -4.13 -14.90
CA TYR A 259 -1.04 -5.52 -15.09
C TYR A 259 -1.33 -6.31 -13.80
N ALA A 260 -2.13 -7.38 -13.93
CA ALA A 260 -2.42 -8.31 -12.83
C ALA A 260 -2.24 -9.78 -13.21
N VAL A 261 -1.77 -10.58 -12.25
CA VAL A 261 -1.55 -12.03 -12.43
C VAL A 261 -2.03 -12.90 -11.28
N GLY A 262 -2.41 -12.33 -10.13
CA GLY A 262 -2.93 -13.11 -9.00
C GLY A 262 -4.32 -13.67 -9.27
N ASN A 263 -4.66 -14.82 -8.67
CA ASN A 263 -5.97 -15.44 -8.82
C ASN A 263 -7.07 -14.51 -8.29
N VAL A 264 -8.16 -14.34 -9.05
CA VAL A 264 -9.27 -13.45 -8.69
C VAL A 264 -10.53 -14.28 -8.48
N SER A 265 -11.20 -14.10 -7.34
CA SER A 265 -12.44 -14.79 -7.01
C SER A 265 -13.43 -13.87 -6.31
N GLY A 266 -14.72 -14.00 -6.60
CA GLY A 266 -15.77 -13.22 -5.95
C GLY A 266 -17.17 -13.57 -6.43
N GLU A 267 -18.18 -12.95 -5.83
CA GLU A 267 -19.60 -13.24 -6.12
C GLU A 267 -20.24 -12.27 -7.15
N SER A 268 -19.68 -11.08 -7.35
CA SER A 268 -20.19 -10.02 -8.26
C SER A 268 -19.05 -9.33 -9.00
N ASP A 269 -19.30 -8.91 -10.24
CA ASP A 269 -18.40 -8.19 -11.17
C ASP A 269 -16.90 -8.48 -10.95
N VAL A 270 -16.51 -9.70 -11.34
CA VAL A 270 -15.15 -10.22 -11.19
C VAL A 270 -14.39 -10.05 -12.50
N GLY A 271 -13.35 -9.23 -12.48
CA GLY A 271 -12.52 -8.93 -13.65
C GLY A 271 -11.06 -9.34 -13.45
N GLY A 272 -10.44 -9.85 -14.52
CA GLY A 272 -9.02 -10.21 -14.48
C GLY A 272 -8.09 -9.03 -14.20
N LEU A 273 -8.47 -7.81 -14.62
CA LEU A 273 -7.75 -6.57 -14.31
C LEU A 273 -8.59 -5.60 -13.47
N VAL A 274 -9.79 -5.25 -13.95
CA VAL A 274 -10.69 -4.29 -13.30
C VAL A 274 -12.06 -4.92 -13.09
N GLY A 275 -12.61 -4.82 -11.87
CA GLY A 275 -13.92 -5.35 -11.52
C GLY A 275 -15.07 -4.52 -12.11
N ASP A 276 -15.16 -3.25 -11.73
CA ASP A 276 -16.14 -2.26 -12.22
C ASP A 276 -15.42 -1.06 -12.83
N ASN A 277 -15.64 -0.79 -14.12
CA ASN A 277 -14.97 0.27 -14.86
C ASN A 277 -15.96 1.22 -15.53
N THR A 278 -15.79 2.51 -15.28
CA THR A 278 -16.58 3.58 -15.91
C THR A 278 -15.75 4.60 -16.67
N ASP A 279 -14.42 4.41 -16.70
CA ASP A 279 -13.48 5.32 -17.34
C ASP A 279 -12.30 4.56 -17.99
N THR A 280 -11.13 5.19 -18.08
CA THR A 280 -10.08 4.86 -19.04
C THR A 280 -9.16 3.77 -18.52
N VAL A 281 -9.01 2.72 -19.32
CA VAL A 281 -8.00 1.67 -19.13
C VAL A 281 -7.23 1.49 -20.44
N THR A 282 -5.95 1.83 -20.44
CA THR A 282 -5.07 1.78 -21.63
C THR A 282 -3.79 1.02 -21.35
N ASP A 283 -3.25 0.37 -22.38
CA ASP A 283 -1.97 -0.36 -22.30
C ASP A 283 -1.83 -1.23 -21.05
N SER A 284 -2.93 -1.86 -20.63
CA SER A 284 -3.01 -2.59 -19.37
C SER A 284 -3.59 -3.99 -19.58
N TYR A 285 -3.06 -4.95 -18.82
CA TYR A 285 -3.17 -6.36 -19.17
C TYR A 285 -3.43 -7.27 -17.97
N TRP A 286 -4.07 -8.41 -18.19
CA TRP A 286 -4.10 -9.46 -17.16
C TRP A 286 -3.75 -10.81 -17.74
N ASP A 287 -3.25 -11.70 -16.90
CA ASP A 287 -3.01 -13.10 -17.26
C ASP A 287 -4.30 -13.91 -17.10
N ILE A 288 -4.91 -14.32 -18.22
CA ILE A 288 -6.15 -15.11 -18.25
C ILE A 288 -5.99 -16.46 -17.52
N ASN A 289 -4.80 -17.04 -17.57
CA ASN A 289 -4.56 -18.37 -17.00
C ASN A 289 -4.40 -18.32 -15.48
N THR A 290 -3.65 -17.36 -14.95
CA THR A 290 -3.37 -17.30 -13.50
C THR A 290 -4.42 -16.53 -12.73
N THR A 291 -5.03 -15.50 -13.31
CA THR A 291 -6.18 -14.82 -12.67
C THR A 291 -7.41 -15.71 -12.59
N GLY A 292 -7.50 -16.72 -13.46
CA GLY A 292 -8.70 -17.54 -13.64
C GLY A 292 -9.85 -16.83 -14.36
N GLN A 293 -9.64 -15.60 -14.84
CA GLN A 293 -10.67 -14.76 -15.44
C GLN A 293 -10.53 -14.64 -16.96
N SER A 294 -11.59 -15.02 -17.68
CA SER A 294 -11.66 -14.87 -19.15
C SER A 294 -12.05 -13.45 -19.60
N ILE A 295 -12.54 -12.61 -18.69
CA ILE A 295 -13.04 -11.25 -18.95
C ILE A 295 -12.56 -10.27 -17.88
N SER A 296 -12.68 -8.99 -18.19
CA SER A 296 -12.40 -7.85 -17.31
C SER A 296 -13.19 -6.66 -17.84
N ASP A 297 -13.57 -5.71 -16.98
CA ASP A 297 -14.30 -4.51 -17.41
C ASP A 297 -13.38 -3.42 -18.04
N GLY A 298 -12.10 -3.76 -18.18
CA GLY A 298 -11.10 -2.96 -18.89
C GLY A 298 -9.79 -3.72 -19.09
N GLY A 299 -8.97 -3.24 -20.03
CA GLY A 299 -7.66 -3.81 -20.39
C GLY A 299 -7.72 -4.92 -21.45
N ILE A 300 -6.61 -5.65 -21.60
CA ILE A 300 -6.46 -6.74 -22.56
C ILE A 300 -5.98 -8.02 -21.85
N GLY A 301 -6.77 -9.09 -21.96
CA GLY A 301 -6.40 -10.40 -21.45
C GLY A 301 -5.37 -11.09 -22.34
N LEU A 302 -4.29 -11.57 -21.74
CA LEU A 302 -3.23 -12.33 -22.39
C LEU A 302 -3.06 -13.68 -21.70
N THR A 303 -2.60 -14.69 -22.43
CA THR A 303 -2.14 -15.94 -21.80
C THR A 303 -0.83 -15.71 -21.04
N THR A 304 -0.47 -16.62 -20.13
CA THR A 304 0.80 -16.55 -19.41
C THR A 304 2.01 -16.42 -20.33
N ASP A 305 2.05 -17.20 -21.41
CA ASP A 305 3.17 -17.15 -22.36
C ASP A 305 3.24 -15.78 -23.06
N GLN A 306 2.10 -15.20 -23.43
CA GLN A 306 2.05 -13.89 -24.08
C GLN A 306 2.47 -12.76 -23.12
N LEU A 307 2.02 -12.80 -21.86
CA LEU A 307 2.34 -11.78 -20.89
C LEU A 307 3.82 -11.81 -20.49
N LYS A 308 4.40 -13.00 -20.37
CA LYS A 308 5.83 -13.19 -20.09
C LYS A 308 6.74 -12.91 -21.29
N ALA A 309 6.24 -13.05 -22.51
CA ALA A 309 7.05 -12.87 -23.72
C ALA A 309 7.43 -11.41 -24.03
N ASN A 310 6.95 -10.42 -23.26
CA ASN A 310 7.16 -8.95 -23.37
C ASN A 310 6.78 -8.27 -24.72
N THR A 311 6.71 -9.03 -25.81
CA THR A 311 6.39 -8.57 -27.17
C THR A 311 4.91 -8.27 -27.39
N SER A 312 4.04 -8.73 -26.49
CA SER A 312 2.59 -8.49 -26.53
C SER A 312 2.12 -7.31 -25.66
N LEU A 313 3.06 -6.58 -25.05
CA LEU A 313 2.78 -5.49 -24.12
C LEU A 313 3.01 -4.13 -24.79
N ALA A 314 2.05 -3.70 -25.60
CA ALA A 314 2.04 -2.34 -26.12
C ALA A 314 2.03 -1.32 -24.96
N GLY A 315 2.72 -0.19 -25.15
CA GLY A 315 2.89 0.87 -24.13
C GLY A 315 4.05 0.65 -23.16
N PHE A 316 4.50 -0.60 -22.94
CA PHE A 316 5.58 -0.87 -21.99
C PHE A 316 6.96 -0.52 -22.55
N ASP A 317 7.71 0.33 -21.84
CA ASP A 317 9.11 0.64 -22.14
C ASP A 317 10.08 -0.34 -21.45
N PHE A 318 10.50 -1.37 -22.17
CA PHE A 318 11.50 -2.35 -21.70
C PHE A 318 12.95 -1.84 -21.73
N THR A 319 13.18 -0.63 -22.26
CA THR A 319 14.50 0.02 -22.25
C THR A 319 14.77 0.68 -20.91
N ASN A 320 13.78 1.41 -20.37
CA ASN A 320 14.00 2.29 -19.21
C ASN A 320 13.15 1.96 -17.97
N THR A 321 11.96 1.38 -18.16
CA THR A 321 10.99 1.22 -17.05
C THR A 321 10.90 -0.24 -16.61
N TRP A 322 10.64 -1.12 -17.58
CA TRP A 322 10.37 -2.52 -17.35
C TRP A 322 11.57 -3.38 -17.69
N ASP A 323 11.67 -4.52 -17.01
CA ASP A 323 12.60 -5.58 -17.31
C ASP A 323 11.89 -6.94 -17.22
N VAL A 324 12.50 -7.98 -17.78
CA VAL A 324 12.05 -9.37 -17.66
C VAL A 324 13.26 -10.26 -17.43
N LEU A 325 13.09 -11.34 -16.67
CA LEU A 325 14.12 -12.37 -16.58
C LEU A 325 13.95 -13.32 -17.74
N GLU A 326 14.78 -13.19 -18.78
CA GLU A 326 14.68 -14.00 -20.02
C GLU A 326 15.38 -15.37 -19.93
N SER A 327 16.08 -15.68 -18.83
CA SER A 327 16.72 -16.98 -18.61
C SER A 327 17.08 -17.25 -17.14
N GLY A 328 16.13 -17.81 -16.36
CA GLY A 328 16.43 -18.37 -15.03
C GLY A 328 17.20 -19.70 -15.10
N PRO A 329 17.69 -20.24 -13.96
CA PRO A 329 18.41 -21.53 -13.90
C PRO A 329 17.67 -22.71 -14.55
N ASP A 330 16.33 -22.61 -14.69
CA ASP A 330 15.45 -23.64 -15.25
C ASP A 330 14.89 -23.27 -16.64
N GLY A 331 15.38 -22.18 -17.26
CA GLY A 331 14.85 -21.66 -18.53
C GLY A 331 13.50 -20.94 -18.42
N ALA A 332 12.99 -20.70 -17.19
CA ALA A 332 11.72 -20.00 -16.99
C ALA A 332 11.88 -18.47 -17.11
N VAL A 333 10.87 -17.84 -17.70
CA VAL A 333 10.76 -16.39 -17.88
C VAL A 333 9.86 -15.79 -16.79
N SER A 334 10.20 -14.61 -16.27
CA SER A 334 9.35 -13.87 -15.32
C SER A 334 8.25 -13.07 -16.04
N TYR A 335 7.26 -12.59 -15.30
CA TYR A 335 6.47 -11.44 -15.77
C TYR A 335 7.35 -10.17 -15.79
N PRO A 336 6.94 -9.10 -16.50
CA PRO A 336 7.62 -7.80 -16.44
C PRO A 336 7.69 -7.25 -15.03
N PHE A 337 8.84 -6.74 -14.61
CA PHE A 337 8.99 -6.05 -13.33
C PHE A 337 9.67 -4.70 -13.52
N LEU A 338 9.50 -3.83 -12.54
CA LEU A 338 10.05 -2.48 -12.57
C LEU A 338 11.55 -2.49 -12.27
N ARG A 339 12.34 -1.79 -13.09
CA ARG A 339 13.81 -1.70 -12.91
C ARG A 339 14.22 -1.00 -11.62
N ASN A 340 13.44 0.00 -11.18
CA ASN A 340 13.76 0.85 -10.03
C ASN A 340 12.96 0.50 -8.77
N THR A 341 12.12 -0.54 -8.83
CA THR A 341 11.30 -1.04 -7.72
C THR A 341 11.14 -2.54 -7.92
N THR A 342 12.26 -3.25 -7.78
CA THR A 342 12.37 -4.65 -8.17
C THR A 342 11.68 -5.56 -7.15
N GLN A 343 10.78 -6.42 -7.62
CA GLN A 343 10.24 -7.51 -6.82
C GLN A 343 11.25 -8.66 -6.74
N VAL A 344 11.46 -9.19 -5.52
CA VAL A 344 12.35 -10.33 -5.27
C VAL A 344 11.60 -11.43 -4.49
N PRO A 345 11.47 -12.65 -5.04
CA PRO A 345 11.87 -13.06 -6.39
C PRO A 345 11.04 -12.34 -7.46
N ALA A 346 11.55 -12.31 -8.70
CA ALA A 346 10.84 -11.71 -9.83
C ALA A 346 9.43 -12.34 -10.01
N PRO A 347 8.45 -11.59 -10.53
CA PRO A 347 7.07 -12.05 -10.56
C PRO A 347 6.90 -13.30 -11.43
N GLY A 348 6.14 -14.27 -10.94
CA GLY A 348 5.95 -15.58 -11.55
C GLY A 348 7.11 -16.56 -11.33
N ARG A 349 7.99 -16.27 -10.36
CA ARG A 349 9.10 -17.13 -9.89
C ARG A 349 9.04 -17.40 -8.38
N GLU A 350 8.00 -16.93 -7.70
CA GLU A 350 7.68 -17.27 -6.32
C GLU A 350 7.48 -18.78 -6.21
N THR A 351 8.04 -19.41 -5.19
CA THR A 351 7.70 -20.80 -4.89
C THR A 351 6.27 -20.81 -4.37
N THR A 352 5.36 -21.55 -5.02
CA THR A 352 4.04 -21.84 -4.43
C THR A 352 4.26 -22.39 -3.01
N PRO A 353 3.56 -21.87 -1.98
CA PRO A 353 3.66 -22.36 -0.61
C PRO A 353 3.49 -23.87 -0.48
#